data_AF-A0A6C0KR93-F1
#
_entry.id   AF-A0A6C0KR93-F1
#
_cell.length_a   1.000
_cell.length_b   1.000
_cell.length_c   1.000
_cell.angle_alpha   90.00
_cell.angle_beta   90.00
_cell.angle_gamma   90.00
#
_symmetry.space_group_name_H-M   'P 1'
#
loop_
_entity.id
_entity.type
_entity.pdbx_description
1 polymer ?
#
loop_
_entity_poly.entity_id
_entity_poly.type
_entity_poly.pdbx_seq_one_letter_code
_entity_poly.pdbx_strand_id
1 'polypeptide(L)'
;MEKEIESVVLTELHGTHGLDSLLLQNHVYGCFILMEDIVESTITLSGTTITNDGYTFDIDTQFSEIGIRYGFLMDTSLDLTNYQEEYKKKWMELFRHLNDSHDMTVVERVEDAVLALLQKNVKEEDAFLMSALETGTLSRGWQDRFIKLIKGRKQSAEVSVQSSVQSSVQSAESPVKKEEEEEQPTTGVSRAHIEKPVKNRQGSGLHKTRRQRKDIPSKKNLSSTRRSCRI
;
A
#
# COMPACT_ATOMS: atom_id res chain seq x y z
N MET A 1 7.00 -0.39 20.51
CA MET A 1 6.94 -0.63 19.05
C MET A 1 5.52 -0.66 18.50
N GLU A 2 4.68 -1.66 18.77
CA GLU A 2 3.29 -1.72 18.25
C GLU A 2 2.49 -0.43 18.48
N LYS A 3 2.41 0.03 19.73
CA LYS A 3 1.72 1.29 20.09
C LYS A 3 2.31 2.53 19.42
N GLU A 4 3.60 2.50 19.10
CA GLU A 4 4.26 3.64 18.43
C GLU A 4 3.88 3.69 16.95
N ILE A 5 3.84 2.52 16.29
CA ILE A 5 3.35 2.39 14.92
C ILE A 5 1.88 2.79 14.84
N GLU A 6 1.05 2.29 15.76
CA GLU A 6 -0.36 2.67 15.86
C GLU A 6 -0.52 4.20 15.98
N SER A 7 0.29 4.84 16.83
CA SER A 7 0.24 6.29 17.05
C SER A 7 0.61 7.08 15.79
N VAL A 8 1.66 6.70 15.07
CA VAL A 8 2.05 7.43 13.85
C VAL A 8 1.06 7.19 12.71
N VAL A 9 0.54 5.97 12.56
CA VAL A 9 -0.49 5.68 11.55
C VAL A 9 -1.76 6.45 11.86
N LEU A 10 -2.18 6.55 13.13
CA LEU A 10 -3.35 7.34 13.53
C LEU A 10 -3.17 8.82 13.18
N THR A 11 -1.96 9.33 13.36
CA THR A 11 -1.62 10.72 13.02
C THR A 11 -1.76 10.97 11.52
N GLU A 12 -1.24 10.06 10.69
CA GLU A 12 -1.40 10.13 9.23
C GLU A 12 -2.86 9.97 8.80
N LEU A 13 -3.65 9.16 9.49
CA LEU A 13 -5.06 8.97 9.16
C LEU A 13 -5.90 10.23 9.40
N HIS A 14 -5.49 11.09 10.33
CA HIS A 14 -6.30 12.22 10.76
C HIS A 14 -6.49 13.24 9.62
N GLY A 15 -7.72 13.33 9.12
CA GLY A 15 -8.07 14.26 8.03
C GLY A 15 -7.84 13.70 6.62
N THR A 16 -7.42 12.44 6.47
CA THR A 16 -7.28 11.80 5.16
C THR A 16 -8.61 11.26 4.65
N HIS A 17 -8.93 11.57 3.40
CA HIS A 17 -10.15 11.11 2.71
C HIS A 17 -9.88 10.88 1.23
N GLY A 18 -10.71 10.06 0.58
CA GLY A 18 -10.63 9.83 -0.86
C GLY A 18 -9.25 9.33 -1.30
N LEU A 19 -8.57 10.12 -2.15
CA LEU A 19 -7.28 9.70 -2.70
C LEU A 19 -6.20 9.60 -1.61
N ASP A 20 -6.09 10.56 -0.70
CA ASP A 20 -5.04 10.53 0.32
C ASP A 20 -5.21 9.34 1.26
N SER A 21 -6.46 8.99 1.58
CA SER A 21 -6.79 7.79 2.36
C SER A 21 -6.41 6.51 1.61
N LEU A 22 -6.64 6.46 0.29
CA LEU A 22 -6.21 5.35 -0.56
C LEU A 22 -4.68 5.21 -0.59
N LEU A 23 -3.95 6.33 -0.79
CA LEU A 23 -2.49 6.34 -0.84
C LEU A 23 -1.91 5.77 0.46
N LEU A 24 -2.37 6.27 1.60
CA LEU A 24 -1.92 5.82 2.91
C LEU A 24 -2.24 4.34 3.14
N GLN A 25 -3.46 3.90 2.82
CA GLN A 25 -3.85 2.50 2.99
C GLN A 25 -3.06 1.54 2.09
N ASN A 26 -2.79 1.94 0.85
CA ASN A 26 -1.96 1.16 -0.08
C ASN A 26 -0.52 1.07 0.41
N HIS A 27 0.01 2.17 0.95
CA HIS A 27 1.34 2.23 1.55
C HIS A 27 1.44 1.36 2.82
N VAL A 28 0.48 1.46 3.74
CA VAL A 28 0.42 0.63 4.95
C VAL A 28 0.38 -0.86 4.60
N TYR A 29 -0.42 -1.24 3.60
CA TYR A 29 -0.43 -2.63 3.14
C TYR A 29 0.92 -3.06 2.58
N GLY A 30 1.57 -2.21 1.78
CA GLY A 30 2.92 -2.50 1.31
C GLY A 30 3.92 -2.69 2.44
N CYS A 31 3.78 -1.93 3.55
CA CYS A 31 4.60 -2.11 4.74
C CYS A 31 4.36 -3.47 5.42
N PHE A 32 3.12 -3.98 5.43
CA PHE A 32 2.81 -5.32 5.95
C PHE A 32 3.54 -6.41 5.17
N ILE A 33 3.42 -6.39 3.84
CA ILE A 33 4.11 -7.35 2.97
C ILE A 33 5.63 -7.26 3.17
N LEU A 34 6.16 -6.03 3.29
CA LEU A 34 7.60 -5.82 3.52
C LEU A 34 8.07 -6.43 4.85
N MET A 35 7.27 -6.32 5.92
CA MET A 35 7.57 -6.93 7.21
C MET A 35 7.59 -8.46 7.11
N GLU A 36 6.59 -9.07 6.47
CA GLU A 36 6.53 -10.52 6.24
C GLU A 36 7.78 -10.97 5.46
N ASP A 37 8.10 -10.30 4.35
CA ASP A 37 9.23 -10.64 3.49
C ASP A 37 10.59 -10.56 4.23
N ILE A 38 10.77 -9.54 5.08
CA ILE A 38 11.98 -9.41 5.92
C ILE A 38 12.08 -10.58 6.89
N VAL A 39 10.99 -10.89 7.62
CA VAL A 39 11.00 -11.95 8.62
C VAL A 39 11.22 -13.31 7.99
N GLU A 40 10.54 -13.60 6.88
CA GLU A 40 10.68 -14.85 6.13
C GLU A 40 12.01 -14.95 5.36
N SER A 41 12.81 -13.87 5.35
CA SER A 41 14.08 -13.78 4.62
C SER A 41 13.92 -14.02 3.11
N THR A 42 12.75 -13.68 2.55
CA THR A 42 12.53 -13.66 1.09
C THR A 42 13.25 -12.49 0.45
N ILE A 43 13.57 -11.47 1.25
CA ILE A 43 14.41 -10.33 0.90
C ILE A 43 15.53 -10.16 1.93
N THR A 44 16.64 -9.56 1.51
CA THR A 44 17.73 -9.19 2.42
C THR A 44 17.72 -7.69 2.65
N LEU A 45 17.67 -7.25 3.91
CA LEU A 45 17.82 -5.86 4.30
C LEU A 45 19.25 -5.59 4.80
N SER A 46 19.97 -4.68 4.13
CA SER A 46 21.28 -4.21 4.54
C SER A 46 21.27 -2.69 4.71
N GLY A 47 21.34 -2.23 5.96
CA GLY A 47 21.16 -0.82 6.28
C GLY A 47 19.73 -0.36 5.97
N THR A 48 19.56 0.41 4.89
CA THR A 48 18.27 0.86 4.37
C THR A 48 17.91 0.21 3.03
N THR A 49 18.80 -0.60 2.47
CA THR A 49 18.66 -1.18 1.15
C THR A 49 18.14 -2.61 1.22
N ILE A 50 17.04 -2.86 0.51
CA ILE A 50 16.49 -4.19 0.26
C ILE A 50 17.04 -4.73 -1.05
N THR A 51 17.45 -6.00 -1.02
CA THR A 51 17.83 -6.77 -2.21
C THR A 51 17.02 -8.04 -2.30
N ASN A 52 16.47 -8.31 -3.48
CA ASN A 52 15.80 -9.56 -3.87
C ASN A 52 16.24 -9.91 -5.29
N ASP A 53 16.23 -11.18 -5.69
CA ASP A 53 16.77 -11.73 -6.95
C ASP A 53 16.57 -10.80 -8.18
N GLY A 54 17.58 -9.98 -8.49
CA GLY A 54 17.62 -9.08 -9.66
C GLY A 54 17.13 -7.65 -9.44
N TYR A 55 16.78 -7.26 -8.22
CA TYR A 55 16.28 -5.93 -7.88
C TYR A 55 16.86 -5.38 -6.56
N THR A 56 17.03 -4.06 -6.52
CA THR A 56 17.54 -3.33 -5.36
C THR A 56 16.68 -2.11 -5.10
N PHE A 57 16.34 -1.88 -3.84
CA PHE A 57 15.43 -0.84 -3.36
C PHE A 57 16.02 -0.15 -2.16
N ASP A 58 16.15 1.17 -2.15
CA ASP A 58 16.54 1.88 -0.95
C ASP A 58 15.29 2.43 -0.26
N ILE A 59 14.90 1.80 0.85
CA ILE A 59 13.67 2.16 1.57
C ILE A 59 13.76 3.59 2.11
N ASP A 60 14.96 4.10 2.43
CA ASP A 60 15.07 5.44 3.00
C ASP A 60 14.77 6.52 1.95
N THR A 61 15.29 6.38 0.74
CA THR A 61 15.06 7.35 -0.34
C THR A 61 13.76 7.13 -1.08
N GLN A 62 13.24 5.90 -1.08
CA GLN A 62 12.05 5.49 -1.83
C GLN A 62 10.90 5.03 -0.93
N PHE A 63 10.87 5.49 0.32
CA PHE A 63 9.85 5.11 1.30
C PHE A 63 8.42 5.28 0.76
N SER A 64 8.15 6.42 0.12
CA SER A 64 6.82 6.74 -0.43
C SER A 64 6.35 5.76 -1.51
N GLU A 65 7.29 5.06 -2.17
CA GLU A 65 7.01 4.09 -3.23
C GLU A 65 6.66 2.69 -2.71
N ILE A 66 6.74 2.42 -1.39
CA ILE A 66 6.45 1.09 -0.83
C ILE A 66 5.07 0.60 -1.28
N GLY A 67 4.06 1.47 -1.25
CA GLY A 67 2.71 1.13 -1.71
C GLY A 67 2.63 0.81 -3.22
N ILE A 68 3.49 1.40 -4.05
CA ILE A 68 3.52 1.11 -5.49
C ILE A 68 4.12 -0.28 -5.74
N ARG A 69 5.12 -0.66 -4.94
CA ARG A 69 5.90 -1.88 -5.13
C ARG A 69 5.26 -3.10 -4.47
N TYR A 70 4.69 -2.91 -3.28
CA TYR A 70 4.18 -3.98 -2.41
C TYR A 70 2.69 -3.82 -2.08
N GLY A 71 2.04 -2.74 -2.51
CA GLY A 71 0.64 -2.48 -2.23
C GLY A 71 -0.34 -3.38 -2.99
N PHE A 72 -1.63 -3.23 -2.67
CA PHE A 72 -2.72 -3.90 -3.38
C PHE A 72 -3.08 -3.20 -4.71
N LEU A 73 -2.48 -2.03 -4.98
CA LEU A 73 -2.47 -1.35 -6.26
C LEU A 73 -1.04 -0.93 -6.64
N MET A 74 -0.59 -1.40 -7.80
CA MET A 74 0.76 -1.12 -8.35
C MET A 74 0.70 -0.05 -9.44
N ASP A 75 0.22 1.15 -9.10
CA ASP A 75 0.10 2.28 -10.03
C ASP A 75 1.05 3.41 -9.61
N THR A 76 1.83 3.95 -10.55
CA THR A 76 2.85 4.99 -10.27
C THR A 76 2.25 6.32 -9.83
N SER A 77 0.95 6.53 -10.02
CA SER A 77 0.24 7.70 -9.49
C SER A 77 -0.10 7.59 -8.01
N LEU A 78 0.24 6.46 -7.37
CA LEU A 78 -0.06 6.17 -5.96
C LEU A 78 1.10 6.43 -4.99
N ASP A 79 2.02 7.32 -5.36
CA ASP A 79 3.11 7.73 -4.48
C ASP A 79 2.57 8.48 -3.25
N LEU A 80 3.01 8.07 -2.05
CA LEU A 80 2.61 8.72 -0.80
C LEU A 80 3.44 9.99 -0.61
N THR A 81 3.02 11.09 -1.23
CA THR A 81 3.82 12.32 -1.25
C THR A 81 3.71 13.18 0.02
N ASN A 82 2.68 12.95 0.83
CA ASN A 82 2.43 13.73 2.04
C ASN A 82 2.34 12.79 3.25
N TYR A 83 3.42 12.72 4.02
CA TYR A 83 3.49 11.99 5.28
C TYR A 83 4.44 12.71 6.23
N GLN A 84 4.29 12.47 7.54
CA GLN A 84 5.21 13.02 8.54
C GLN A 84 6.48 12.18 8.65
N GLU A 85 7.61 12.84 8.89
CA GLU A 85 8.91 12.16 9.00
C GLU A 85 8.93 11.10 10.12
N GLU A 86 8.16 11.32 11.20
CA GLU A 86 8.05 10.36 12.30
C GLU A 86 7.36 9.06 11.85
N TYR A 87 6.42 9.11 10.90
CA TYR A 87 5.80 7.92 10.32
C TYR A 87 6.84 7.04 9.62
N LYS A 88 7.65 7.64 8.73
CA LYS A 88 8.75 6.95 8.04
C LYS A 88 9.75 6.38 9.03
N LYS A 89 10.21 7.20 9.98
CA LYS A 89 11.20 6.81 10.98
C LYS A 89 10.76 5.59 11.77
N LYS A 90 9.48 5.52 12.19
CA LYS A 90 8.97 4.40 12.98
C LYS A 90 8.85 3.11 12.18
N TRP A 91 8.42 3.18 10.93
CA TRP A 91 8.46 2.02 10.04
C TRP A 91 9.89 1.51 9.81
N MET A 92 10.85 2.41 9.59
CA MET A 92 12.27 2.05 9.43
C MET A 92 12.87 1.42 10.70
N GLU A 93 12.51 1.92 11.88
CA GLU A 93 12.87 1.30 13.17
C GLU A 93 12.31 -0.12 13.27
N LEU A 94 11.06 -0.33 12.87
CA LEU A 94 10.42 -1.65 12.89
C LEU A 94 11.06 -2.61 11.88
N PHE A 95 11.31 -2.19 10.65
CA PHE A 95 11.96 -3.05 9.64
C PHE A 95 13.33 -3.54 10.09
N ARG A 96 14.14 -2.66 10.69
CA ARG A 96 15.43 -3.05 11.28
C ARG A 96 15.25 -4.05 12.42
N HIS A 97 14.31 -3.78 13.33
CA HIS A 97 14.03 -4.70 14.43
C HIS A 97 13.60 -6.09 13.96
N LEU A 98 12.76 -6.17 12.92
CA LEU A 98 12.32 -7.43 12.33
C LEU A 98 13.45 -8.16 11.61
N ASN A 99 14.33 -7.42 10.93
CA ASN A 99 15.52 -8.00 10.30
C ASN A 99 16.50 -8.59 11.34
N ASP A 100 16.56 -8.03 12.54
CA ASP A 100 17.42 -8.56 13.61
C ASP A 100 16.77 -9.72 14.37
N SER A 101 15.45 -9.66 14.59
CA SER A 101 14.72 -10.61 15.44
C SER A 101 14.10 -11.79 14.70
N HIS A 102 13.73 -11.61 13.42
CA HIS A 102 12.94 -12.56 12.62
C HIS A 102 11.69 -13.10 13.35
N ASP A 103 11.04 -12.27 14.18
CA ASP A 103 9.85 -12.68 14.95
C ASP A 103 8.56 -12.35 14.19
N MET A 104 7.96 -13.37 13.56
CA MET A 104 6.66 -13.26 12.89
C MET A 104 5.54 -12.83 13.85
N THR A 105 5.66 -13.13 15.14
CA THR A 105 4.65 -12.71 16.12
C THR A 105 4.59 -11.19 16.26
N VAL A 106 5.70 -10.47 16.04
CA VAL A 106 5.70 -9.00 16.04
C VAL A 106 4.91 -8.48 14.85
N VAL A 107 5.09 -9.09 13.67
CA VAL A 107 4.35 -8.75 12.45
C VAL A 107 2.85 -8.90 12.67
N GLU A 108 2.41 -10.07 13.14
CA GLU A 108 0.99 -10.34 13.42
C GLU A 108 0.38 -9.31 14.39
N ARG A 109 1.09 -8.95 15.47
CA ARG A 109 0.57 -7.98 16.46
C ARG A 109 0.52 -6.55 15.91
N VAL A 110 1.51 -6.14 15.11
CA VAL A 110 1.50 -4.82 14.46
C VAL A 110 0.38 -4.75 13.44
N GLU A 111 0.21 -5.78 12.61
CA GLU A 111 -0.88 -5.86 11.64
C GLU A 111 -2.24 -5.77 12.32
N ASP A 112 -2.50 -6.61 13.33
CA ASP A 112 -3.75 -6.61 14.07
C ASP A 112 -4.06 -5.24 14.68
N ALA A 113 -3.05 -4.60 15.28
CA ALA A 113 -3.21 -3.27 15.88
C ALA A 113 -3.54 -2.20 14.83
N VAL A 114 -2.80 -2.16 13.73
CA VAL A 114 -3.01 -1.18 12.66
C VAL A 114 -4.32 -1.43 11.90
N LEU A 115 -4.70 -2.69 11.67
CA LEU A 115 -5.97 -3.03 11.03
C LEU A 115 -7.15 -2.66 11.93
N ALA A 116 -7.08 -2.92 13.23
CA ALA A 116 -8.10 -2.49 14.17
C ALA A 116 -8.24 -0.95 14.20
N LEU A 117 -7.11 -0.24 14.13
CA LEU A 117 -7.09 1.22 14.03
C LEU A 117 -7.78 1.72 12.75
N LEU A 118 -7.46 1.13 11.60
CA LEU A 118 -8.05 1.49 10.32
C LEU A 118 -9.55 1.22 10.29
N GLN A 119 -10.00 0.07 10.80
CA GLN A 119 -11.44 -0.27 10.88
C GLN A 119 -12.23 0.74 11.72
N LYS A 120 -11.59 1.34 12.73
CA LYS A 120 -12.23 2.31 13.62
C LYS A 120 -12.28 3.72 13.06
N ASN A 121 -11.26 4.14 12.30
CA ASN A 121 -11.07 5.54 11.92
C ASN A 121 -11.33 5.83 10.44
N VAL A 122 -11.27 4.81 9.57
CA VAL A 122 -11.54 4.96 8.13
C VAL A 122 -13.04 4.81 7.89
N LYS A 123 -13.62 5.73 7.13
CA LYS A 123 -15.03 5.65 6.74
C LYS A 123 -15.26 4.52 5.74
N GLU A 124 -16.47 3.96 5.72
CA GLU A 124 -16.80 2.83 4.84
C GLU A 124 -16.56 3.16 3.36
N GLU A 125 -16.78 4.40 2.94
CA GLU A 125 -16.53 4.84 1.56
C GLU A 125 -15.06 4.85 1.14
N ASP A 126 -14.15 4.93 2.12
CA ASP A 126 -12.70 5.01 1.96
C ASP A 126 -12.00 3.72 2.44
N ALA A 127 -12.72 2.66 2.80
CA ALA A 127 -12.16 1.41 3.34
C ALA A 127 -11.49 0.49 2.28
N PHE A 128 -10.60 1.06 1.46
CA PHE A 128 -9.93 0.38 0.34
C PHE A 128 -9.14 -0.85 0.79
N LEU A 129 -8.31 -0.73 1.82
CA LEU A 129 -7.51 -1.84 2.33
C LEU A 129 -8.41 -2.99 2.80
N MET A 130 -9.46 -2.68 3.57
CA MET A 130 -10.38 -3.71 4.07
C MET A 130 -11.01 -4.52 2.94
N SER A 131 -11.25 -3.89 1.78
CA SER A 131 -11.73 -4.58 0.59
C SER A 131 -10.68 -5.44 -0.12
N ALA A 132 -9.39 -5.09 0.04
CA ALA A 132 -8.27 -5.78 -0.59
C ALA A 132 -7.73 -6.95 0.26
N LEU A 133 -7.93 -6.95 1.58
CA LEU A 133 -7.32 -7.95 2.50
C LEU A 133 -7.62 -9.41 2.14
N GLU A 134 -8.78 -9.70 1.54
CA GLU A 134 -9.15 -11.09 1.21
C GLU A 134 -8.47 -11.60 -0.08
N THR A 135 -8.22 -10.71 -1.03
CA THR A 135 -7.82 -11.06 -2.41
C THR A 135 -6.47 -10.48 -2.83
N GLY A 136 -5.86 -9.64 -1.99
CA GLY A 136 -4.68 -8.82 -2.32
C GLY A 136 -4.95 -7.77 -3.39
N THR A 137 -6.21 -7.55 -3.79
CA THR A 137 -6.59 -6.69 -4.93
C THR A 137 -7.96 -6.07 -4.68
N LEU A 138 -8.20 -4.87 -5.21
CA LEU A 138 -9.52 -4.23 -5.11
C LEU A 138 -10.57 -4.96 -5.93
N SER A 139 -11.80 -5.07 -5.40
CA SER A 139 -12.94 -5.54 -6.18
C SER A 139 -13.34 -4.52 -7.25
N ARG A 140 -14.10 -4.94 -8.28
CA ARG A 140 -14.49 -4.07 -9.40
C ARG A 140 -15.15 -2.75 -8.96
N GLY A 141 -16.02 -2.80 -7.95
CA GLY A 141 -16.67 -1.59 -7.42
C GLY A 141 -15.68 -0.60 -6.79
N TRP A 142 -14.62 -1.10 -6.16
CA TRP A 142 -13.55 -0.29 -5.58
C TRP A 142 -12.56 0.21 -6.63
N GLN A 143 -12.26 -0.59 -7.66
CA GLN A 143 -11.46 -0.15 -8.80
C GLN A 143 -12.10 1.04 -9.52
N ASP A 144 -13.43 1.00 -9.74
CA ASP A 144 -14.16 2.10 -10.37
C ASP A 144 -14.06 3.40 -9.53
N ARG A 145 -14.03 3.29 -8.20
CA ARG A 145 -13.81 4.44 -7.30
C ARG A 145 -12.39 4.98 -7.41
N PHE A 146 -11.39 4.09 -7.36
CA PHE A 146 -9.98 4.45 -7.58
C PHE A 146 -9.79 5.22 -8.90
N ILE A 147 -10.35 4.71 -10.01
CA ILE A 147 -10.25 5.36 -11.32
C ILE A 147 -10.86 6.78 -11.29
N LYS A 148 -11.99 6.97 -10.60
CA LYS A 148 -12.60 8.30 -10.43
C LYS A 148 -11.70 9.24 -9.65
N LEU A 149 -11.08 8.77 -8.56
CA LEU A 149 -10.17 9.57 -7.73
C LEU A 149 -8.93 10.03 -8.52
N ILE A 150 -8.30 9.13 -9.26
CA ILE A 150 -7.13 9.47 -10.10
C ILE A 150 -7.50 10.45 -11.22
N LYS A 151 -8.65 10.27 -11.87
CA LYS A 151 -9.12 11.22 -12.88
C LYS A 151 -9.36 12.61 -12.28
N GLY A 152 -9.93 12.68 -11.07
CA GLY A 152 -10.11 13.92 -10.33
C GLY A 152 -8.78 14.65 -10.05
N ARG A 153 -7.73 13.91 -9.64
CA ARG A 153 -6.39 14.48 -9.40
C ARG A 153 -5.81 15.15 -10.64
N LYS A 154 -5.91 14.49 -11.81
CA LYS A 154 -5.37 15.02 -13.07
C LYS A 154 -6.09 16.31 -13.51
N GLN A 155 -7.41 16.34 -13.37
CA GLN A 155 -8.21 17.53 -13.71
C GLN A 155 -7.90 18.72 -12.80
N SER A 156 -7.76 18.49 -11.48
CA SER A 156 -7.38 19.56 -10.55
C SER A 156 -5.97 20.11 -10.79
N ALA A 157 -5.03 19.26 -11.24
CA ALA A 157 -3.69 19.69 -11.61
C ALA A 157 -3.68 20.59 -12.86
N GLU A 158 -4.48 20.28 -13.88
CA GLU A 158 -4.57 21.07 -15.12
C GLU A 158 -5.20 22.46 -14.91
N VAL A 159 -6.24 22.56 -14.07
CA VAL A 159 -6.91 23.84 -13.77
C VAL A 159 -6.03 24.79 -12.96
N SER A 160 -5.18 24.26 -12.07
CA SER A 160 -4.23 25.05 -11.28
C SER A 160 -3.16 25.71 -12.15
N VAL A 161 -2.66 25.00 -13.17
CA VAL A 161 -1.64 25.53 -14.09
C VAL A 161 -2.22 26.66 -14.96
N GLN A 162 -3.47 26.55 -15.42
CA GLN A 162 -4.10 27.60 -16.24
C GLN A 162 -4.46 28.88 -15.47
N SER A 163 -4.76 28.78 -14.18
CA SER A 163 -5.02 29.95 -13.32
C SER A 163 -3.76 30.80 -13.07
N SER A 164 -2.59 30.16 -13.01
CA SER A 164 -1.32 30.86 -12.75
C SER A 164 -0.77 31.66 -13.93
N VAL A 165 -1.19 31.36 -15.17
CA VAL A 165 -0.69 32.04 -16.39
C VAL A 165 -1.45 33.36 -16.69
N GLN A 166 -2.60 33.62 -16.05
CA GLN A 166 -3.38 34.84 -16.30
C GLN A 166 -3.10 36.01 -15.35
N SER A 167 -2.20 35.88 -14.37
CA SER A 167 -1.90 36.95 -13.38
C SER A 167 -0.64 37.78 -13.66
N SER A 168 0.06 37.56 -14.77
CA SER A 168 1.31 38.28 -15.08
C SER A 168 1.31 38.83 -16.49
N VAL A 169 0.42 39.80 -16.75
CA VAL A 169 0.59 40.75 -17.87
C VAL A 169 0.25 42.16 -17.36
N GLN A 170 1.26 42.87 -16.83
CA GLN A 170 1.35 44.32 -16.98
C GLN A 170 2.81 44.78 -16.85
N SER A 171 3.25 45.50 -17.89
CA SER A 171 4.45 46.34 -18.00
C SER A 171 5.77 45.65 -18.33
N ALA A 172 6.12 45.62 -19.63
CA ALA A 172 7.11 46.56 -20.20
C ALA A 172 7.41 46.21 -21.66
N GLU A 173 7.22 47.19 -22.53
CA GLU A 173 7.46 47.19 -23.95
C GLU A 173 8.89 47.68 -24.24
N SER A 174 9.69 46.92 -24.99
CA SER A 174 10.54 47.41 -26.11
C SER A 174 11.49 46.34 -26.69
N PRO A 175 11.93 46.49 -27.96
CA PRO A 175 12.24 45.37 -28.86
C PRO A 175 13.72 45.28 -29.27
N VAL A 176 14.25 44.06 -29.51
CA VAL A 176 15.44 43.84 -30.36
C VAL A 176 15.32 42.51 -31.13
N LYS A 177 15.76 42.54 -32.39
CA LYS A 177 15.65 41.55 -33.47
C LYS A 177 16.76 40.48 -33.48
N LYS A 178 16.48 39.41 -34.27
CA LYS A 178 17.37 38.46 -35.01
C LYS A 178 18.02 37.35 -34.16
N GLU A 179 18.16 36.09 -34.57
CA GLU A 179 18.09 35.34 -35.84
C GLU A 179 17.84 33.85 -35.48
N GLU A 180 16.87 33.18 -36.09
CA GLU A 180 16.99 31.95 -36.91
C GLU A 180 18.10 30.94 -36.54
N GLU A 181 17.70 29.75 -36.05
CA GLU A 181 18.09 28.47 -36.67
C GLU A 181 17.11 27.35 -36.29
N GLU A 182 16.69 26.60 -37.31
CA GLU A 182 15.77 25.46 -37.30
C GLU A 182 16.40 24.23 -36.65
N GLU A 183 15.59 23.41 -35.96
CA GLU A 183 15.50 21.97 -36.24
C GLU A 183 14.31 21.34 -35.47
N GLN A 184 13.33 20.85 -36.23
CA GLN A 184 12.34 19.84 -35.83
C GLN A 184 12.71 18.53 -36.57
N PRO A 185 12.00 17.40 -36.39
CA PRO A 185 11.53 16.77 -35.15
C PRO A 185 11.85 15.25 -35.20
N THR A 186 12.02 14.57 -34.05
CA THR A 186 11.89 13.10 -34.07
C THR A 186 11.06 12.58 -32.90
N THR A 187 9.88 12.11 -33.30
CA THR A 187 8.99 11.16 -32.64
C THR A 187 9.72 9.96 -32.04
N GLY A 188 9.36 9.59 -30.81
CA GLY A 188 9.89 8.39 -30.15
C GLY A 188 9.00 7.90 -29.03
N VAL A 189 7.77 7.47 -29.37
CA VAL A 189 6.89 6.69 -28.50
C VAL A 189 7.61 5.39 -28.14
N SER A 190 8.22 5.31 -26.97
CA SER A 190 8.76 4.06 -26.45
C SER A 190 7.66 3.29 -25.73
N ARG A 191 7.14 2.28 -26.43
CA ARG A 191 6.36 1.18 -25.86
C ARG A 191 7.19 0.49 -24.78
N ALA A 192 6.75 0.57 -23.52
CA ALA A 192 7.22 -0.36 -22.51
C ALA A 192 6.71 -1.77 -22.83
N HIS A 193 7.64 -2.73 -22.81
CA HIS A 193 7.40 -4.15 -23.02
C HIS A 193 6.43 -4.70 -21.96
N ILE A 194 5.37 -5.35 -22.42
CA ILE A 194 4.51 -6.19 -21.59
C ILE A 194 5.27 -7.51 -21.39
N GLU A 195 6.01 -7.61 -20.29
CA GLU A 195 6.47 -8.89 -19.78
C GLU A 195 5.29 -9.65 -19.16
N LYS A 196 5.16 -10.92 -19.55
CA LYS A 196 4.13 -11.84 -19.05
C LYS A 196 4.57 -12.33 -17.66
N PRO A 197 3.75 -12.27 -16.61
CA PRO A 197 4.03 -13.07 -15.43
C PRO A 197 3.61 -14.52 -15.69
N VAL A 198 4.63 -15.36 -15.77
CA VAL A 198 4.60 -16.81 -15.73
C VAL A 198 4.20 -17.27 -14.33
N LYS A 199 3.13 -18.07 -14.30
CA LYS A 199 2.80 -19.16 -13.35
C LYS A 199 2.93 -18.89 -11.84
N ASN A 200 1.76 -18.87 -11.19
CA ASN A 200 1.41 -19.57 -9.95
C ASN A 200 2.59 -20.04 -9.08
N ARG A 201 2.90 -19.28 -8.03
CA ARG A 201 3.49 -19.83 -6.82
C ARG A 201 2.66 -19.40 -5.62
N GLN A 202 1.98 -20.39 -5.05
CA GLN A 202 1.36 -20.33 -3.74
C GLN A 202 2.47 -20.20 -2.68
N GLY A 203 2.57 -19.04 -2.04
CA GLY A 203 3.21 -18.80 -0.74
C GLY A 203 2.26 -17.88 0.02
N SER A 204 1.50 -18.33 1.01
CA SER A 204 1.90 -18.76 2.36
C SER A 204 2.18 -17.63 3.37
N GLY A 205 1.76 -16.40 3.08
CA GLY A 205 1.37 -15.37 4.06
C GLY A 205 -0.08 -14.97 3.79
N LEU A 206 -0.88 -14.66 4.80
CA LEU A 206 -2.32 -14.27 4.76
C LEU A 206 -3.38 -15.26 4.20
N HIS A 207 -3.04 -16.27 3.38
CA HIS A 207 -4.04 -17.22 2.84
C HIS A 207 -4.37 -18.43 3.71
N LYS A 208 -3.63 -18.72 4.79
CA LYS A 208 -3.82 -19.96 5.58
C LYS A 208 -4.43 -19.79 6.97
N THR A 209 -4.31 -18.65 7.62
CA THR A 209 -4.73 -18.50 9.03
C THR A 209 -6.17 -18.04 9.22
N ARG A 210 -6.86 -17.51 8.19
CA ARG A 210 -8.27 -17.06 8.31
C ARG A 210 -9.32 -18.06 7.82
N ARG A 211 -8.95 -19.11 7.07
CA ARG A 211 -9.90 -20.13 6.54
C ARG A 211 -10.12 -21.37 7.43
N GLN A 212 -9.52 -21.47 8.61
CA GLN A 212 -9.75 -22.60 9.55
C GLN A 212 -10.41 -22.21 10.89
N ARG A 213 -11.33 -21.24 10.90
CA ARG A 213 -12.26 -21.04 12.03
C ARG A 213 -13.74 -20.98 11.63
N LYS A 214 -14.14 -21.81 10.67
CA LYS A 214 -15.53 -22.26 10.55
C LYS A 214 -15.52 -23.78 10.48
N ASP A 215 -15.77 -24.40 11.63
CA ASP A 215 -16.54 -25.64 11.80
C ASP A 215 -16.45 -26.04 13.27
N ILE A 216 -17.40 -25.54 14.08
CA ILE A 216 -17.79 -26.22 15.31
C ILE A 216 -18.90 -27.19 14.89
N PRO A 217 -18.64 -28.49 14.72
CA PRO A 217 -19.72 -29.44 14.50
C PRO A 217 -20.52 -29.60 15.78
N SER A 218 -21.79 -29.21 15.74
CA SER A 218 -22.78 -29.52 16.77
C SER A 218 -22.93 -31.05 16.87
N LYS A 219 -22.33 -31.67 17.89
CA LYS A 219 -22.61 -33.07 18.21
C LYS A 219 -23.98 -33.15 18.90
N LYS A 220 -25.01 -33.46 18.12
CA LYS A 220 -26.26 -34.04 18.60
C LYS A 220 -26.12 -35.56 18.74
N ASN A 221 -26.67 -36.06 19.83
CA ASN A 221 -27.22 -37.41 20.05
C ASN A 221 -26.25 -38.58 20.27
N LEU A 222 -26.07 -38.94 21.54
CA LEU A 222 -25.88 -40.34 21.93
C LEU A 222 -27.21 -40.88 22.47
N SER A 223 -27.76 -41.82 21.72
CA SER A 223 -28.90 -42.67 22.06
C SER A 223 -28.61 -43.48 23.32
N SER A 224 -29.34 -43.20 24.39
CA SER A 224 -29.40 -44.04 25.59
C SER A 224 -30.40 -45.18 25.38
N THR A 225 -29.91 -46.38 25.06
CA THR A 225 -30.70 -47.62 25.11
C THR A 225 -30.20 -48.52 26.24
N ARG A 226 -31.16 -48.91 27.09
CA ARG A 226 -31.09 -49.81 28.26
C ARG A 226 -30.69 -51.27 27.93
N ARG A 227 -29.99 -51.94 28.86
CA ARG A 227 -30.34 -53.24 29.54
C ARG A 227 -29.11 -53.79 30.29
N SER A 228 -29.16 -53.85 31.64
CA SER A 228 -29.44 -55.03 32.50
C SER A 228 -28.30 -56.04 32.66
N CYS A 229 -27.77 -56.20 33.89
CA CYS A 229 -27.88 -57.40 34.75
C CYS A 229 -26.77 -57.53 35.83
N ARG A 230 -27.21 -58.01 37.01
CA ARG A 230 -26.49 -58.66 38.15
C ARG A 230 -25.61 -57.72 39.00
N ILE A 231 -25.75 -57.68 40.33
CA ILE A 231 -25.89 -58.77 41.32
C ILE A 231 -27.11 -58.55 42.22
#